data_AF-A0AAJ6J756-F1
#
_entry.id   AF-A0AAJ6J756-F1
#
_cell.length_a   1.000
_cell.length_b   1.000
_cell.length_c   1.000
_cell.angle_alpha   90.00
_cell.angle_beta   90.00
_cell.angle_gamma   90.00
#
_symmetry.space_group_name_H-M   'P 1'
#
loop_
_entity.id
_entity.type
_entity.pdbx_description
1 polymer ?
#
loop_
_entity_poly.entity_id
_entity_poly.type
_entity_poly.pdbx_seq_one_letter_code
_entity_poly.pdbx_strand_id
1 'polypeptide(L)'
;MVSKTLQMVILTCVRADEGQHVSFDQIKPADDGGMRWVIPGKVMKNNLEADVPLTATALKLLDDMRELNAQLSGGKETLVFPGESRPGVYGVTQSENTLRKLIQTQMGYDGGDKPKATTHGFRTTFRSWGTLISALLLLTGSEWRNSLNRFAETMTLFAVVCAGIYPILHLGRPWYVYWMFPYPATMGVWPQFRSPLEWDIWAVLTYLTVSLAFWYTGLIPDLAAARDRATRRGWQIFFGITALGWRGSARHWLRWSQAYRLTAALAVPLVVSVHSEVSLLFAVGQIPGWHSTIFPPYFVLGAAFSGFAIVSIIAVALRSWFGLENLVTDDHLDVLGKVLLATGLMTGYGYVFEVFDAVYSGEAHELQTLADRFAGAYAWTYWSAVVFNFIPLQALWLRTVRRSGWMLLLISVSVAIGMWLERYMILVTSLYRDFLVSSWSHFTPTFWDWSTYFGTIGLFLVPFLIAIRLIPMISIFESKELLYEEKEEQQHG
;
A
#
# COMPACT_ATOMS: atom_id res chain seq x y z
N MET A 1 -16.66 25.98 17.17
CA MET A 1 -16.17 24.92 18.06
C MET A 1 -15.80 23.65 17.29
N VAL A 2 -16.74 22.87 16.76
CA VAL A 2 -16.46 21.55 16.13
C VAL A 2 -15.47 21.60 14.95
N SER A 3 -15.58 22.58 14.05
CA SER A 3 -14.63 22.77 12.94
C SER A 3 -13.20 23.08 13.43
N LYS A 4 -13.08 23.81 14.55
CA LYS A 4 -11.79 24.17 15.16
C LYS A 4 -11.16 22.95 15.87
N THR A 5 -11.98 22.10 16.50
CA THR A 5 -11.55 20.78 17.00
C THR A 5 -11.00 19.91 15.88
N LEU A 6 -11.70 19.83 14.74
CA LEU A 6 -11.24 19.08 13.57
C LEU A 6 -9.93 19.65 13.02
N GLN A 7 -9.81 20.98 12.96
CA GLN A 7 -8.58 21.66 12.55
C GLN A 7 -7.41 21.30 13.48
N MET A 8 -7.62 21.26 14.80
CA MET A 8 -6.60 20.85 15.78
C MET A 8 -6.19 19.39 15.58
N VAL A 9 -7.16 18.49 15.42
CA VAL A 9 -6.94 17.06 15.15
C VAL A 9 -6.13 16.86 13.86
N ILE A 10 -6.40 17.64 12.82
CA ILE A 10 -5.64 17.60 11.56
C ILE A 10 -4.21 18.13 11.75
N LEU A 11 -4.05 19.25 12.47
CA LEU A 11 -2.74 19.89 12.67
C LEU A 11 -1.81 19.08 13.59
N THR A 12 -2.36 18.22 14.43
CA THR A 12 -1.60 17.45 15.44
C THR A 12 -1.64 15.94 15.20
N CYS A 13 -2.44 15.46 14.25
CA CYS A 13 -2.62 14.05 13.91
C CYS A 13 -3.06 13.14 15.08
N VAL A 14 -3.63 13.73 16.14
CA VAL A 14 -4.16 12.98 17.29
C VAL A 14 -5.50 12.33 16.96
N ARG A 15 -6.00 11.45 17.82
CA ARG A 15 -7.36 10.89 17.63
C ARG A 15 -8.40 11.99 17.85
N ALA A 16 -9.54 11.85 17.18
CA ALA A 16 -10.67 12.76 17.37
C ALA A 16 -11.11 12.84 18.85
N ASP A 17 -11.09 11.71 19.55
CA ASP A 17 -11.38 11.61 20.98
C ASP A 17 -10.35 12.41 21.82
N GLU A 18 -9.06 12.26 21.54
CA GLU A 18 -7.98 13.01 22.21
C GLU A 18 -8.13 14.52 21.97
N GLY A 19 -8.45 14.94 20.74
CA GLY A 19 -8.67 16.34 20.39
C GLY A 19 -9.95 16.95 20.99
N GLN A 20 -10.96 16.15 21.32
CA GLN A 20 -12.17 16.61 22.02
C GLN A 20 -11.94 16.83 23.52
N HIS A 21 -10.97 16.12 24.10
CA HIS A 21 -10.64 16.16 25.53
C HIS A 21 -9.42 17.03 25.85
N VAL A 22 -8.89 17.77 24.87
CA VAL A 22 -7.76 18.67 25.07
C VAL A 22 -8.13 19.83 26.00
N SER A 23 -7.24 20.09 26.95
CA SER A 23 -7.38 21.14 27.95
C SER A 23 -6.11 22.00 28.01
N PHE A 24 -6.26 23.29 28.37
CA PHE A 24 -5.14 24.24 28.30
C PHE A 24 -3.99 23.92 29.27
N ASP A 25 -4.25 23.21 30.36
CA ASP A 25 -3.26 22.72 31.33
C ASP A 25 -2.34 21.63 30.77
N GLN A 26 -2.75 20.99 29.67
CA GLN A 26 -1.95 20.00 28.97
C GLN A 26 -0.93 20.63 28.00
N ILE A 27 -1.02 21.95 27.74
CA ILE A 27 -0.09 22.66 26.87
C ILE A 27 1.08 23.19 27.70
N LYS A 28 2.28 22.66 27.47
CA LYS A 28 3.50 22.95 28.23
C LYS A 28 4.63 23.42 27.33
N PRO A 29 5.57 24.24 27.85
CA PRO A 29 6.81 24.50 27.13
C PRO A 29 7.59 23.20 26.93
N ALA A 30 8.22 23.07 25.77
CA ALA A 30 9.16 22.01 25.44
C ALA A 30 10.61 22.51 25.64
N ASP A 31 11.53 21.58 25.84
CA ASP A 31 12.93 21.88 26.19
C ASP A 31 13.71 22.53 25.03
N ASP A 32 13.18 22.44 23.81
CA ASP A 32 13.71 23.04 22.57
C ASP A 32 13.22 24.47 22.32
N GLY A 33 12.49 25.08 23.26
CA GLY A 33 11.89 26.41 23.14
C GLY A 33 10.56 26.43 22.38
N GLY A 34 10.05 25.27 21.95
CA GLY A 34 8.72 25.10 21.39
C GLY A 34 7.64 24.90 22.47
N MET A 35 6.41 24.64 22.02
CA MET A 35 5.30 24.23 22.88
C MET A 35 4.89 22.81 22.53
N ARG A 36 4.58 22.00 23.55
CA ARG A 36 4.09 20.64 23.41
C ARG A 36 2.73 20.49 24.10
N TRP A 37 1.92 19.61 23.56
CA TRP A 37 0.71 19.12 24.21
C TRP A 37 1.00 17.75 24.82
N VAL A 38 0.93 17.66 26.14
CA VAL A 38 1.14 16.44 26.91
C VAL A 38 -0.20 15.76 27.16
N ILE A 39 -0.48 14.69 26.42
CA ILE A 39 -1.70 13.89 26.57
C ILE A 39 -1.53 12.96 27.78
N PRO A 40 -2.40 13.06 28.81
CA PRO A 40 -2.30 12.21 29.99
C PRO A 40 -2.42 10.72 29.66
N GLY A 41 -1.61 9.87 30.30
CA GLY A 41 -1.64 8.43 30.07
C GLY A 41 -3.02 7.80 30.27
N LYS A 42 -3.84 8.32 31.19
CA LYS A 42 -5.21 7.84 31.47
C LYS A 42 -6.17 7.85 30.27
N VAL A 43 -5.92 8.67 29.23
CA VAL A 43 -6.71 8.69 27.99
C VAL A 43 -6.03 7.92 26.85
N MET A 44 -4.87 7.31 27.12
CA MET A 44 -4.06 6.56 26.16
C MET A 44 -4.22 5.05 26.38
N LYS A 45 -4.30 4.28 25.28
CA LYS A 45 -4.52 2.82 25.33
C LYS A 45 -3.47 2.02 26.14
N ASN A 46 -2.28 2.59 26.34
CA ASN A 46 -1.17 1.95 27.06
C ASN A 46 -0.87 2.61 28.42
N ASN A 47 -1.72 3.53 28.90
CA ASN A 47 -1.47 4.32 30.12
C ASN A 47 -0.15 5.13 30.12
N LEU A 48 0.45 5.35 28.95
CA LEU A 48 1.66 6.15 28.78
C LEU A 48 1.30 7.56 28.32
N GLU A 49 1.95 8.56 28.89
CA GLU A 49 1.84 9.95 28.43
C GLU A 49 2.37 10.09 27.01
N ALA A 50 1.70 10.90 26.19
CA ALA A 50 2.13 11.17 24.82
C ALA A 50 2.41 12.66 24.64
N ASP A 51 3.61 12.95 24.15
CA ASP A 51 4.04 14.30 23.83
C ASP A 51 3.77 14.61 22.35
N VAL A 52 2.96 15.64 22.12
CA VAL A 52 2.58 16.09 20.78
C VAL A 52 3.18 17.48 20.53
N PRO A 53 4.19 17.62 19.64
CA PRO A 53 4.77 18.93 19.34
C PRO A 53 3.76 19.81 18.61
N LEU A 54 3.66 21.09 18.99
CA LEU A 54 2.71 22.02 18.41
C LEU A 54 3.38 22.92 17.38
N THR A 55 2.79 22.97 16.18
CA THR A 55 3.21 23.89 15.12
C THR A 55 2.75 25.32 15.42
N ALA A 56 3.40 26.33 14.82
CA ALA A 56 3.00 27.73 14.95
C ALA A 56 1.51 27.97 14.57
N THR A 57 0.99 27.21 13.61
CA THR A 57 -0.43 27.25 13.22
C THR A 57 -1.36 26.65 14.27
N ALA A 58 -0.94 25.56 14.93
CA ALA A 58 -1.68 24.98 16.05
C ALA A 58 -1.67 25.91 17.27
N LEU A 59 -0.56 26.61 17.53
CA LEU A 59 -0.47 27.60 18.59
C LEU A 59 -1.39 28.80 18.34
N LYS A 60 -1.40 29.34 17.12
CA LYS A 60 -2.34 30.40 16.75
C LYS A 60 -3.80 29.96 16.94
N LEU A 61 -4.12 28.72 16.59
CA LEU A 61 -5.45 28.16 16.81
C LEU A 61 -5.80 28.07 18.31
N LEU A 62 -4.85 27.69 19.16
CA LEU A 62 -5.03 27.64 20.61
C LEU A 62 -5.22 29.04 21.21
N ASP A 63 -4.48 30.04 20.72
CA ASP A 63 -4.62 31.44 21.14
C ASP A 63 -6.00 32.01 20.75
N ASP A 64 -6.43 31.81 19.50
CA ASP A 64 -7.77 32.19 19.03
C ASP A 64 -8.87 31.57 19.90
N MET A 65 -8.68 30.31 20.32
CA MET A 65 -9.63 29.59 21.17
C MET A 65 -9.60 30.06 22.62
N ARG A 66 -8.46 30.53 23.11
CA ARG A 66 -8.31 31.07 24.47
C ARG A 66 -9.09 32.38 24.62
N GLU A 67 -9.03 33.24 23.63
CA GLU A 67 -9.83 34.47 23.57
C GLU A 67 -11.33 34.16 23.49
N LEU A 68 -11.71 33.20 22.63
CA LEU A 68 -13.10 32.81 22.44
C LEU A 68 -13.71 32.17 23.72
N ASN A 69 -12.96 31.31 24.41
CA ASN A 69 -13.42 30.70 25.67
C ASN A 69 -13.52 31.73 26.81
N ALA A 70 -12.66 32.75 26.83
CA ALA A 70 -12.77 33.85 27.79
C ALA A 70 -14.08 34.64 27.61
N GLN A 71 -14.53 34.84 26.37
CA GLN A 71 -15.78 35.54 26.04
C GLN A 71 -17.03 34.71 26.34
N LEU A 72 -17.01 33.40 26.07
CA LEU A 72 -18.19 32.54 26.18
C LEU A 72 -18.49 32.09 27.61
N SER A 73 -17.45 31.85 28.41
CA SER A 73 -17.60 31.08 29.66
C SER A 73 -17.01 31.78 30.88
N GLY A 74 -16.62 33.05 30.74
CA GLY A 74 -16.10 33.87 31.83
C GLY A 74 -14.86 33.28 32.51
N GLY A 75 -14.09 32.46 31.78
CA GLY A 75 -12.87 31.81 32.27
C GLY A 75 -13.07 30.56 33.14
N LYS A 76 -14.28 29.98 33.20
CA LYS A 76 -14.57 28.79 34.03
C LYS A 76 -14.46 27.43 33.32
N GLU A 77 -14.16 27.40 32.03
CA GLU A 77 -14.06 26.16 31.25
C GLU A 77 -12.65 25.60 31.18
N THR A 78 -12.53 24.27 31.31
CA THR A 78 -11.25 23.53 31.30
C THR A 78 -10.85 23.02 29.92
N LEU A 79 -11.81 22.79 29.02
CA LEU A 79 -11.55 22.25 27.68
C LEU A 79 -11.23 23.37 26.68
N VAL A 80 -10.34 23.09 25.74
CA VAL A 80 -10.04 24.02 24.63
C VAL A 80 -11.24 24.12 23.70
N PHE A 81 -11.89 23.00 23.36
CA PHE A 81 -13.02 22.95 22.43
C PHE A 81 -14.30 22.41 23.11
N PRO A 82 -15.04 23.24 23.85
CA PRO A 82 -16.25 22.79 24.54
C PRO A 82 -17.36 22.42 23.54
N GLY A 83 -18.24 21.51 23.98
CA GLY A 83 -19.51 21.19 23.35
C GLY A 83 -20.62 22.17 23.75
N GLU A 84 -21.75 22.10 23.06
CA GLU A 84 -22.92 22.93 23.37
C GLU A 84 -23.56 22.46 24.69
N SER A 85 -23.63 23.34 25.69
CA SER A 85 -24.17 23.04 27.02
C SER A 85 -25.34 23.97 27.41
N ARG A 86 -26.15 23.52 28.36
CA ARG A 86 -27.21 24.36 28.95
C ARG A 86 -26.59 25.46 29.84
N PRO A 87 -27.23 26.63 29.99
CA PRO A 87 -26.74 27.68 30.88
C PRO A 87 -26.44 27.13 32.29
N GLY A 88 -25.19 27.27 32.75
CA GLY A 88 -24.74 26.81 34.07
C GLY A 88 -24.03 25.44 34.10
N VAL A 89 -23.93 24.73 32.97
CA VAL A 89 -23.16 23.46 32.86
C VAL A 89 -21.90 23.70 32.03
N TYR A 90 -20.72 23.43 32.59
CA TYR A 90 -19.43 23.67 31.93
C TYR A 90 -18.62 22.37 31.79
N GLY A 91 -17.72 22.30 30.81
CA GLY A 91 -16.82 21.15 30.60
C GLY A 91 -17.43 19.95 29.86
N VAL A 92 -18.53 20.17 29.11
CA VAL A 92 -19.14 19.12 28.28
C VAL A 92 -18.31 18.96 27.01
N THR A 93 -17.95 17.72 26.69
CA THR A 93 -17.23 17.39 25.45
C THR A 93 -18.16 17.41 24.25
N GLN A 94 -17.62 17.68 23.07
CA GLN A 94 -18.40 17.63 21.84
C GLN A 94 -18.80 16.19 21.53
N SER A 95 -20.06 15.98 21.12
CA SER A 95 -20.50 14.66 20.66
C SER A 95 -19.72 14.23 19.42
N GLU A 96 -19.20 12.99 19.43
CA GLU A 96 -18.55 12.38 18.28
C GLU A 96 -19.47 12.36 17.03
N ASN A 97 -20.78 12.21 17.24
CA ASN A 97 -21.77 12.27 16.17
C ASN A 97 -21.84 13.65 15.51
N THR A 98 -21.60 14.73 16.24
CA THR A 98 -21.56 16.10 15.69
C THR A 98 -20.32 16.31 14.83
N LEU A 99 -19.18 15.76 15.23
CA LEU A 99 -17.95 15.79 14.41
C LEU A 99 -18.13 14.97 13.12
N ARG A 100 -18.73 13.78 13.22
CA ARG A 100 -19.07 12.94 12.06
C ARG A 100 -20.06 13.64 11.11
N LYS A 101 -21.07 14.31 11.66
CA LYS A 101 -22.06 15.05 10.86
C LYS A 101 -21.41 16.22 10.11
N LEU A 102 -20.46 16.94 10.72
CA LEU A 102 -19.73 18.02 10.04
C LEU A 102 -18.86 17.51 8.88
N ILE A 103 -18.19 16.37 9.07
CA ILE A 103 -17.45 15.67 8.00
C ILE A 103 -18.39 15.29 6.85
N GLN A 104 -19.59 14.79 7.17
CA GLN A 104 -20.57 14.37 6.16
C GLN A 104 -21.18 15.55 5.38
N THR A 105 -21.62 16.60 6.09
CA THR A 105 -22.36 17.73 5.49
C THR A 105 -21.46 18.76 4.81
N GLN A 106 -20.31 19.13 5.39
CA GLN A 106 -19.47 20.20 4.83
C GLN A 106 -18.42 19.73 3.81
N MET A 107 -18.04 18.45 3.81
CA MET A 107 -17.15 17.87 2.78
C MET A 107 -17.92 17.20 1.62
N GLY A 108 -19.22 17.47 1.50
CA GLY A 108 -20.02 17.11 0.31
C GLY A 108 -20.45 15.65 0.22
N TYR A 109 -20.65 14.97 1.35
CA TYR A 109 -21.08 13.56 1.42
C TYR A 109 -22.60 13.38 1.57
N ASP A 110 -23.39 14.39 1.22
CA ASP A 110 -24.86 14.32 1.28
C ASP A 110 -25.42 13.84 -0.07
N GLY A 111 -25.61 12.52 -0.17
CA GLY A 111 -26.24 11.88 -1.31
C GLY A 111 -26.51 10.39 -1.12
N GLY A 112 -27.36 10.02 -0.16
CA GLY A 112 -27.99 8.69 -0.10
C GLY A 112 -27.97 7.99 1.26
N ASP A 113 -29.02 7.19 1.52
CA ASP A 113 -29.24 6.39 2.73
C ASP A 113 -28.12 5.35 2.96
N LYS A 114 -27.07 5.77 3.69
CA LYS A 114 -26.26 5.02 4.67
C LYS A 114 -24.96 5.78 4.99
N PRO A 115 -24.58 6.00 6.26
CA PRO A 115 -23.34 6.69 6.61
C PRO A 115 -22.11 5.80 6.30
N LYS A 116 -21.25 6.25 5.37
CA LYS A 116 -19.99 5.57 4.98
C LYS A 116 -18.72 6.04 5.74
N ALA A 117 -18.86 6.64 6.92
CA ALA A 117 -17.68 7.01 7.71
C ALA A 117 -17.90 6.81 9.21
N THR A 118 -17.17 5.84 9.77
CA THR A 118 -16.86 5.71 11.20
C THR A 118 -15.39 6.04 11.41
N THR A 119 -15.10 6.79 12.46
CA THR A 119 -13.78 7.32 12.89
C THR A 119 -12.78 6.26 13.39
N HIS A 120 -13.08 4.96 13.23
CA HIS A 120 -12.19 3.88 13.66
C HIS A 120 -12.13 2.72 12.66
N GLY A 121 -11.99 3.02 11.38
CA GLY A 121 -11.89 1.99 10.34
C GLY A 121 -11.11 2.46 9.13
N PHE A 122 -9.84 2.85 9.28
CA PHE A 122 -8.95 3.02 8.13
C PHE A 122 -7.46 3.07 8.51
N ARG A 123 -7.01 2.17 9.39
CA ARG A 123 -5.60 2.12 9.81
C ARG A 123 -4.86 0.81 9.49
N THR A 124 -5.48 -0.15 8.80
CA THR A 124 -4.85 -1.48 8.60
C THR A 124 -5.11 -2.16 7.25
N THR A 125 -5.42 -1.42 6.18
CA THR A 125 -5.59 -2.04 4.86
C THR A 125 -4.47 -1.65 3.90
N PHE A 126 -3.23 -1.82 4.37
CA PHE A 126 -2.23 -2.71 3.76
C PHE A 126 -2.51 -3.18 2.35
N ARG A 127 -1.88 -2.62 1.29
CA ARG A 127 -2.29 -3.05 -0.06
C ARG A 127 -1.51 -2.65 -1.33
N SER A 128 -0.16 -2.72 -1.42
CA SER A 128 0.54 -2.78 -2.76
C SER A 128 2.10 -2.68 -2.80
N TRP A 129 2.86 -3.77 -2.76
CA TRP A 129 3.85 -3.77 -1.69
C TRP A 129 5.29 -3.40 -2.04
N GLY A 130 5.86 -3.52 -3.23
CA GLY A 130 7.23 -2.99 -3.38
C GLY A 130 7.30 -1.46 -3.25
N THR A 131 6.39 -0.74 -3.90
CA THR A 131 6.22 0.71 -3.80
C THR A 131 5.44 1.16 -2.57
N LEU A 132 4.42 0.42 -2.09
CA LEU A 132 3.73 0.75 -0.82
C LEU A 132 4.56 0.38 0.41
N ILE A 133 5.39 -0.69 0.43
CA ILE A 133 6.33 -0.93 1.55
C ILE A 133 7.24 0.29 1.64
N SER A 134 7.88 0.67 0.54
CA SER A 134 8.81 1.80 0.56
C SER A 134 8.09 3.12 0.89
N ALA A 135 6.96 3.42 0.25
CA ALA A 135 6.23 4.66 0.48
C ALA A 135 5.51 4.73 1.84
N LEU A 136 4.81 3.67 2.26
CA LEU A 136 4.07 3.63 3.53
C LEU A 136 5.02 3.54 4.72
N LEU A 137 6.06 2.69 4.67
CA LEU A 137 7.01 2.61 5.78
C LEU A 137 7.83 3.90 5.91
N LEU A 138 8.08 4.62 4.81
CA LEU A 138 8.62 5.98 4.86
C LEU A 138 7.67 6.93 5.60
N LEU A 139 6.37 6.87 5.30
CA LEU A 139 5.36 7.71 5.95
C LEU A 139 5.12 7.32 7.41
N THR A 140 5.31 6.05 7.79
CA THR A 140 5.20 5.58 9.17
C THR A 140 6.53 5.63 9.94
N GLY A 141 7.62 6.12 9.33
CA GLY A 141 8.93 6.25 9.96
C GLY A 141 9.56 4.92 10.39
N SER A 142 9.32 3.84 9.63
CA SER A 142 9.83 2.51 10.01
C SER A 142 11.22 2.26 9.42
N GLU A 143 12.23 2.12 10.26
CA GLU A 143 13.66 2.10 9.89
C GLU A 143 14.12 0.79 9.23
N TRP A 144 13.53 -0.37 9.57
CA TRP A 144 13.86 -1.68 8.97
C TRP A 144 13.61 -1.76 7.45
N ARG A 145 12.93 -0.75 6.91
CA ARG A 145 12.64 -0.55 5.51
C ARG A 145 13.92 -0.36 4.66
N ASN A 146 14.94 0.31 5.21
CA ASN A 146 16.04 0.90 4.44
C ASN A 146 16.93 -0.14 3.71
N SER A 147 17.00 -1.38 4.21
CA SER A 147 17.73 -2.48 3.58
C SER A 147 16.95 -3.18 2.45
N LEU A 148 15.62 -3.04 2.42
CA LEU A 148 14.73 -3.78 1.51
C LEU A 148 14.16 -2.93 0.37
N ASN A 149 14.09 -1.60 0.54
CA ASN A 149 13.40 -0.69 -0.38
C ASN A 149 13.80 -0.83 -1.82
N ARG A 150 15.10 -0.73 -2.09
CA ARG A 150 15.56 -0.44 -3.43
C ARG A 150 15.32 -1.62 -4.37
N PHE A 151 15.58 -2.84 -3.93
CA PHE A 151 15.26 -4.01 -4.73
C PHE A 151 13.76 -4.26 -4.82
N ALA A 152 12.96 -3.92 -3.80
CA ALA A 152 11.51 -4.04 -3.84
C ALA A 152 10.86 -3.03 -4.82
N GLU A 153 11.35 -1.79 -4.85
CA GLU A 153 10.97 -0.78 -5.83
C GLU A 153 11.39 -1.19 -7.25
N THR A 154 12.63 -1.66 -7.43
CA THR A 154 13.14 -2.12 -8.72
C THR A 154 12.36 -3.33 -9.25
N MET A 155 12.03 -4.29 -8.37
CA MET A 155 11.15 -5.42 -8.70
C MET A 155 9.80 -4.91 -9.22
N THR A 156 9.21 -3.94 -8.54
CA THR A 156 7.90 -3.39 -8.92
C THR A 156 7.95 -2.77 -10.31
N LEU A 157 8.98 -1.96 -10.60
CA LEU A 157 9.11 -1.30 -11.89
C LEU A 157 9.14 -2.31 -13.05
N PHE A 158 9.95 -3.36 -12.94
CA PHE A 158 10.05 -4.37 -14.00
C PHE A 158 8.82 -5.28 -14.07
N ALA A 159 8.19 -5.58 -12.93
CA ALA A 159 6.94 -6.33 -12.91
C ALA A 159 5.81 -5.57 -13.65
N VAL A 160 5.73 -4.24 -13.49
CA VAL A 160 4.75 -3.40 -14.21
C VAL A 160 5.00 -3.39 -15.71
N VAL A 161 6.27 -3.33 -16.14
CA VAL A 161 6.61 -3.41 -17.57
C VAL A 161 6.18 -4.77 -18.15
N CYS A 162 6.40 -5.87 -17.42
CA CYS A 162 5.94 -7.18 -17.84
C CYS A 162 4.40 -7.27 -17.89
N ALA A 163 3.73 -6.70 -16.88
CA ALA A 163 2.27 -6.68 -16.82
C ALA A 163 1.66 -5.86 -17.97
N GLY A 164 2.22 -4.68 -18.28
CA GLY A 164 1.72 -3.78 -19.32
C GLY A 164 1.79 -4.33 -20.75
N ILE A 165 2.55 -5.40 -20.98
CA ILE A 165 2.60 -6.09 -22.28
C ILE A 165 1.34 -6.93 -22.53
N TYR A 166 0.72 -7.48 -21.48
CA TYR A 166 -0.47 -8.33 -21.63
C TYR A 166 -1.68 -7.58 -22.21
N PRO A 167 -2.08 -6.39 -21.70
CA PRO A 167 -3.14 -5.57 -22.29
C PRO A 167 -2.96 -5.27 -23.79
N ILE A 168 -1.71 -5.20 -24.26
CA ILE A 168 -1.38 -4.92 -25.66
C ILE A 168 -1.47 -6.20 -26.50
N LEU A 169 -0.83 -7.28 -26.05
CA LEU A 169 -0.71 -8.51 -26.82
C LEU A 169 -1.98 -9.36 -26.82
N HIS A 170 -2.84 -9.22 -25.81
CA HIS A 170 -4.11 -9.97 -25.78
C HIS A 170 -5.16 -9.39 -26.75
N LEU A 171 -4.93 -8.20 -27.33
CA LEU A 171 -5.83 -7.64 -28.31
C LEU A 171 -5.74 -8.43 -29.61
N GLY A 172 -6.89 -8.71 -30.24
CA GLY A 172 -6.89 -9.33 -31.57
C GLY A 172 -6.23 -8.47 -32.64
N ARG A 173 -6.06 -7.15 -32.39
CA ARG A 173 -5.37 -6.21 -33.27
C ARG A 173 -4.50 -5.23 -32.45
N PRO A 174 -3.30 -5.65 -31.99
CA PRO A 174 -2.47 -4.87 -31.09
C PRO A 174 -2.04 -3.50 -31.65
N TRP A 175 -1.93 -3.37 -32.97
CA TRP A 175 -1.55 -2.10 -33.60
C TRP A 175 -2.60 -0.99 -33.43
N TYR A 176 -3.84 -1.29 -33.00
CA TYR A 176 -4.89 -0.30 -32.72
C TYR A 176 -4.97 0.15 -31.26
N VAL A 177 -4.02 -0.23 -30.40
CA VAL A 177 -3.96 0.23 -28.99
C VAL A 177 -4.06 1.75 -28.85
N TYR A 178 -3.53 2.51 -29.82
CA TYR A 178 -3.57 3.97 -29.78
C TYR A 178 -4.99 4.54 -29.77
N TRP A 179 -6.01 3.81 -30.23
CA TRP A 179 -7.42 4.23 -30.14
C TRP A 179 -8.01 4.22 -28.74
N MET A 180 -7.32 3.58 -27.79
CA MET A 180 -7.68 3.65 -26.37
C MET A 180 -7.15 4.94 -25.73
N PHE A 181 -6.37 5.75 -26.43
CA PHE A 181 -5.95 7.06 -25.93
C PHE A 181 -6.91 8.17 -26.40
N PRO A 182 -7.27 9.11 -25.53
CA PRO A 182 -8.13 10.25 -25.85
C PRO A 182 -7.29 11.33 -26.54
N TYR A 183 -7.14 11.18 -27.84
CA TYR A 183 -6.54 12.19 -28.71
C TYR A 183 -7.58 12.65 -29.73
N PRO A 184 -7.49 13.91 -30.21
CA PRO A 184 -8.41 14.41 -31.23
C PRO A 184 -8.16 13.66 -32.54
N ALA A 185 -9.04 12.70 -32.85
CA ALA A 185 -9.00 11.94 -34.09
C ALA A 185 -9.79 12.63 -35.19
N THR A 186 -9.38 12.45 -36.45
CA THR A 186 -10.10 12.95 -37.63
C THR A 186 -11.53 12.37 -37.73
N MET A 187 -11.75 11.20 -37.14
CA MET A 187 -13.06 10.53 -37.09
C MET A 187 -13.99 11.06 -35.98
N GLY A 188 -13.51 11.94 -35.09
CA GLY A 188 -14.30 12.48 -33.98
C GLY A 188 -14.71 11.46 -32.90
N VAL A 189 -14.07 10.29 -32.88
CA VAL A 189 -14.36 9.19 -31.94
C VAL A 189 -13.45 9.30 -30.70
N TRP A 190 -13.98 8.92 -29.55
CA TRP A 190 -13.27 8.88 -28.26
C TRP A 190 -13.33 7.49 -27.62
N PRO A 191 -12.39 7.16 -26.71
CA PRO A 191 -12.46 5.93 -25.93
C PRO A 191 -13.73 5.84 -25.07
N GLN A 192 -14.13 4.60 -24.72
CA GLN A 192 -15.29 4.35 -23.86
C GLN A 192 -14.87 4.35 -22.39
N PHE A 193 -15.01 5.51 -21.73
CA PHE A 193 -14.67 5.69 -20.31
C PHE A 193 -15.58 4.96 -19.31
N ARG A 194 -16.60 4.23 -19.77
CA ARG A 194 -17.38 3.32 -18.90
C ARG A 194 -16.79 1.91 -18.81
N SER A 195 -15.86 1.58 -19.71
CA SER A 195 -15.23 0.26 -19.74
C SER A 195 -14.13 0.19 -18.69
N PRO A 196 -14.15 -0.79 -17.76
CA PRO A 196 -13.04 -1.00 -16.85
C PRO A 196 -11.71 -1.28 -17.59
N LEU A 197 -11.75 -1.88 -18.78
CA LEU A 197 -10.55 -2.09 -19.61
C LEU A 197 -9.87 -0.79 -20.03
N GLU A 198 -10.64 0.29 -20.21
CA GLU A 198 -10.09 1.62 -20.50
C GLU A 198 -9.40 2.20 -19.26
N TRP A 199 -9.95 1.94 -18.07
CA TRP A 199 -9.35 2.39 -16.81
C TRP A 199 -8.01 1.72 -16.53
N ASP A 200 -7.84 0.45 -16.90
CA ASP A 200 -6.61 -0.33 -16.70
C ASP A 200 -5.41 0.32 -17.39
N ILE A 201 -5.58 0.83 -18.62
CA ILE A 201 -4.51 1.53 -19.34
C ILE A 201 -4.04 2.76 -18.56
N TRP A 202 -4.98 3.55 -18.03
CA TRP A 202 -4.64 4.72 -17.23
C TRP A 202 -4.04 4.35 -15.88
N ALA A 203 -4.57 3.31 -15.23
CA ALA A 203 -4.06 2.80 -13.97
C ALA A 203 -2.61 2.33 -14.13
N VAL A 204 -2.31 1.50 -15.14
CA VAL A 204 -0.96 1.00 -15.42
C VAL A 204 0.00 2.15 -15.80
N LEU A 205 -0.41 3.07 -16.66
CA LEU A 205 0.45 4.20 -17.08
C LEU A 205 0.77 5.15 -15.92
N THR A 206 -0.24 5.54 -15.15
CA THR A 206 -0.04 6.40 -13.98
C THR A 206 0.79 5.68 -12.92
N TYR A 207 0.54 4.39 -12.71
CA TYR A 207 1.31 3.56 -11.79
C TYR A 207 2.78 3.44 -12.20
N LEU A 208 3.07 3.16 -13.47
CA LEU A 208 4.43 3.10 -13.99
C LEU A 208 5.12 4.45 -13.82
N THR A 209 4.44 5.55 -14.16
CA THR A 209 5.00 6.90 -14.08
C THR A 209 5.34 7.30 -12.65
N VAL A 210 4.41 7.11 -11.71
CA VAL A 210 4.63 7.45 -10.30
C VAL A 210 5.67 6.51 -9.66
N SER A 211 5.64 5.22 -9.98
CA SER A 211 6.63 4.26 -9.48
C SER A 211 8.03 4.58 -10.00
N LEU A 212 8.17 4.94 -11.28
CA LEU A 212 9.43 5.36 -11.87
C LEU A 212 9.92 6.66 -11.22
N ALA A 213 9.05 7.65 -11.03
CA ALA A 213 9.40 8.91 -10.38
C ALA A 213 9.85 8.71 -8.92
N PHE A 214 9.12 7.88 -8.17
CA PHE A 214 9.43 7.54 -6.79
C PHE A 214 10.78 6.80 -6.67
N TRP A 215 10.95 5.73 -7.44
CA TRP A 215 12.19 4.95 -7.50
C TRP A 215 13.40 5.81 -7.92
N TYR A 216 13.25 6.59 -9.00
CA TYR A 216 14.33 7.40 -9.53
C TYR A 216 14.71 8.52 -8.55
N THR A 217 13.72 9.20 -7.94
CA THR A 217 13.97 10.21 -6.91
C THR A 217 14.74 9.63 -5.73
N GLY A 218 14.34 8.45 -5.25
CA GLY A 218 15.05 7.75 -4.19
C GLY A 218 16.48 7.40 -4.57
N LEU A 219 16.74 7.12 -5.85
CA LEU A 219 18.03 6.64 -6.36
C LEU A 219 19.06 7.76 -6.65
N ILE A 220 18.64 9.02 -6.79
CA ILE A 220 19.53 10.16 -7.12
C ILE A 220 20.75 10.27 -6.19
N PRO A 221 20.63 10.24 -4.84
CA PRO A 221 21.79 10.34 -3.96
C PRO A 221 22.75 9.15 -4.08
N ASP A 222 22.22 7.95 -4.29
CA ASP A 222 23.01 6.73 -4.47
C ASP A 222 23.81 6.76 -5.78
N LEU A 223 23.22 7.26 -6.87
CA LEU A 223 23.92 7.44 -8.15
C LEU A 223 25.04 8.47 -8.03
N ALA A 224 24.85 9.51 -7.23
CA ALA A 224 25.90 10.48 -6.96
C ALA A 224 27.08 9.84 -6.19
N ALA A 225 26.78 8.99 -5.20
CA ALA A 225 27.81 8.23 -4.50
C ALA A 225 28.55 7.24 -5.42
N ALA A 226 27.82 6.60 -6.35
CA ALA A 226 28.40 5.71 -7.36
C ALA A 226 29.28 6.47 -8.37
N ARG A 227 28.87 7.67 -8.80
CA ARG A 227 29.66 8.59 -9.64
C ARG A 227 31.01 8.90 -8.99
N ASP A 228 30.99 9.28 -7.72
CA ASP A 228 32.19 9.75 -7.01
C ASP A 228 33.17 8.60 -6.70
N ARG A 229 32.69 7.35 -6.68
CA ARG A 229 33.54 6.14 -6.53
C ARG A 229 33.92 5.47 -7.86
N ALA A 230 33.30 5.85 -8.98
CA ALA A 230 33.57 5.21 -10.26
C ALA A 230 35.00 5.50 -10.72
N THR A 231 35.77 4.46 -11.04
CA THR A 231 37.17 4.58 -11.49
C THR A 231 37.29 4.84 -12.99
N ARG A 232 36.34 4.36 -13.80
CA ARG A 232 36.35 4.51 -15.25
C ARG A 232 35.55 5.73 -15.68
N ARG A 233 36.10 6.51 -16.63
CA ARG A 233 35.48 7.74 -17.13
C ARG A 233 34.07 7.54 -17.69
N GLY A 234 33.82 6.43 -18.41
CA GLY A 234 32.49 6.12 -18.93
C GLY A 234 31.43 5.97 -17.83
N TRP A 235 31.76 5.25 -16.74
CA TRP A 235 30.86 5.09 -15.59
C TRP A 235 30.68 6.39 -14.80
N GLN A 236 31.73 7.21 -14.67
CA GLN A 236 31.62 8.55 -14.07
C GLN A 236 30.66 9.45 -14.85
N ILE A 237 30.71 9.42 -16.19
CA ILE A 237 29.81 10.20 -17.04
C ILE A 237 28.38 9.67 -16.92
N PHE A 238 28.19 8.35 -17.02
CA PHE A 238 26.88 7.72 -16.89
C PHE A 238 26.21 8.09 -15.56
N PHE A 239 26.88 7.81 -14.43
CA PHE A 239 26.36 8.15 -13.10
C PHE A 239 26.24 9.66 -12.89
N GLY A 240 27.11 10.46 -13.51
CA GLY A 240 27.05 11.92 -13.48
C GLY A 240 25.81 12.51 -14.14
N ILE A 241 25.45 11.99 -15.32
CA ILE A 241 24.22 12.37 -16.03
C ILE A 241 23.01 11.91 -15.23
N THR A 242 22.99 10.65 -14.78
CA THR A 242 21.81 10.09 -14.07
C THR A 242 21.63 10.67 -12.66
N ALA A 243 22.67 11.22 -12.03
CA ALA A 243 22.57 11.89 -10.74
C ALA A 243 22.10 13.36 -10.83
N LEU A 244 21.82 13.89 -12.03
CA LEU A 244 21.30 15.24 -12.26
C LEU A 244 22.10 16.36 -11.56
N GLY A 245 23.42 16.19 -11.47
CA GLY A 245 24.29 17.16 -10.80
C GLY A 245 24.11 17.23 -9.28
N TRP A 246 23.65 16.15 -8.63
CA TRP A 246 23.57 16.07 -7.17
C TRP A 246 24.93 16.32 -6.50
N ARG A 247 24.94 17.23 -5.51
CA ARG A 247 26.13 17.67 -4.75
C ARG A 247 26.02 17.41 -3.24
N GLY A 248 24.89 16.88 -2.77
CA GLY A 248 24.65 16.69 -1.33
C GLY A 248 24.50 17.99 -0.51
N SER A 249 24.14 19.12 -1.13
CA SER A 249 23.90 20.37 -0.37
C SER A 249 22.65 20.27 0.50
N ALA A 250 22.59 21.02 1.61
CA ALA A 250 21.42 21.04 2.49
C ALA A 250 20.11 21.39 1.75
N ARG A 251 20.18 22.29 0.75
CA ARG A 251 19.03 22.64 -0.10
C ARG A 251 18.56 21.46 -0.96
N HIS A 252 19.49 20.65 -1.45
CA HIS A 252 19.16 19.46 -2.23
C HIS A 252 18.48 18.41 -1.35
N TRP A 253 19.01 18.16 -0.15
CA TRP A 253 18.41 17.24 0.81
C TRP A 253 17.00 17.65 1.24
N LEU A 254 16.79 18.94 1.54
CA LEU A 254 15.46 19.46 1.90
C LEU A 254 14.44 19.23 0.77
N ARG A 255 14.78 19.58 -0.46
CA ARG A 255 13.88 19.42 -1.63
C ARG A 255 13.66 17.95 -1.97
N TRP A 256 14.70 17.14 -1.88
CA TRP A 256 14.62 15.70 -2.08
C TRP A 256 13.67 15.05 -1.07
N SER A 257 13.81 15.38 0.22
CA SER A 257 12.94 14.84 1.27
C SER A 257 11.47 15.21 1.03
N GLN A 258 11.19 16.46 0.66
CA GLN A 258 9.84 16.89 0.28
C GLN A 258 9.30 16.13 -0.94
N ALA A 259 10.09 16.03 -2.01
CA ALA A 259 9.68 15.33 -3.24
C ALA A 259 9.45 13.83 -2.99
N TYR A 260 10.34 13.18 -2.24
CA TYR A 260 10.28 11.76 -1.92
C TYR A 260 9.07 11.43 -1.04
N ARG A 261 8.78 12.27 -0.02
CA ARG A 261 7.58 12.11 0.82
C ARG A 261 6.28 12.39 0.07
N LEU A 262 6.26 13.40 -0.80
CA LEU A 262 5.08 13.71 -1.62
C LEU A 262 4.78 12.60 -2.63
N THR A 263 5.81 12.10 -3.33
CA THR A 263 5.64 10.99 -4.25
C THR A 263 5.24 9.70 -3.54
N ALA A 264 5.77 9.44 -2.34
CA ALA A 264 5.30 8.36 -1.46
C ALA A 264 3.80 8.52 -1.11
N ALA A 265 3.38 9.72 -0.69
CA ALA A 265 1.99 10.01 -0.36
C ALA A 265 1.03 9.83 -1.54
N LEU A 266 1.49 10.08 -2.77
CA LEU A 266 0.73 9.80 -4.00
C LEU A 266 0.75 8.33 -4.38
N ALA A 267 1.87 7.63 -4.17
CA ALA A 267 2.01 6.22 -4.53
C ALA A 267 1.04 5.34 -3.73
N VAL A 268 0.93 5.53 -2.41
CA VAL A 268 0.09 4.69 -1.54
C VAL A 268 -1.36 4.53 -2.04
N PRO A 269 -2.16 5.60 -2.23
CA PRO A 269 -3.53 5.47 -2.72
C PRO A 269 -3.58 4.98 -4.17
N LEU A 270 -2.60 5.36 -5.00
CA LEU A 270 -2.54 4.95 -6.39
C LEU A 270 -2.48 3.44 -6.50
N VAL A 271 -1.61 2.78 -5.74
CA VAL A 271 -1.44 1.35 -5.96
C VAL A 271 -2.57 0.51 -5.34
N VAL A 272 -3.26 1.03 -4.30
CA VAL A 272 -4.57 0.51 -3.86
C VAL A 272 -5.60 0.62 -4.98
N SER A 273 -5.64 1.78 -5.65
CA SER A 273 -6.55 2.03 -6.76
C SER A 273 -6.28 1.09 -7.94
N VAL A 274 -5.03 0.89 -8.33
CA VAL A 274 -4.64 0.08 -9.50
C VAL A 274 -5.13 -1.36 -9.35
N HIS A 275 -4.84 -2.02 -8.23
CA HIS A 275 -5.28 -3.41 -8.08
C HIS A 275 -6.79 -3.51 -7.78
N SER A 276 -7.40 -2.45 -7.25
CA SER A 276 -8.86 -2.39 -7.11
C SER A 276 -9.49 -2.32 -8.49
N GLU A 277 -8.93 -1.52 -9.38
CA GLU A 277 -9.37 -1.37 -10.77
C GLU A 277 -9.21 -2.68 -11.56
N VAL A 278 -8.08 -3.37 -11.47
CA VAL A 278 -7.91 -4.71 -12.09
C VAL A 278 -8.99 -5.69 -11.62
N SER A 279 -9.44 -5.58 -10.37
CA SER A 279 -10.53 -6.42 -9.88
C SER A 279 -11.91 -6.01 -10.42
N LEU A 280 -12.10 -4.73 -10.79
CA LEU A 280 -13.32 -4.21 -11.39
C LEU A 280 -13.53 -4.76 -12.81
N LEU A 281 -12.46 -5.16 -13.52
CA LEU A 281 -12.58 -5.91 -14.78
C LEU A 281 -13.45 -7.16 -14.62
N PHE A 282 -13.37 -7.81 -13.46
CA PHE A 282 -14.20 -8.96 -13.11
C PHE A 282 -15.51 -8.52 -12.45
N ALA A 283 -15.43 -7.69 -11.41
CA ALA A 283 -16.59 -7.36 -10.57
C ALA A 283 -17.74 -6.64 -11.30
N VAL A 284 -17.41 -5.86 -12.33
CA VAL A 284 -18.43 -5.21 -13.18
C VAL A 284 -19.07 -6.20 -14.15
N GLY A 285 -18.37 -7.27 -14.50
CA GLY A 285 -18.91 -8.38 -15.29
C GLY A 285 -20.07 -9.05 -14.55
N GLN A 286 -21.13 -9.37 -15.28
CA GLN A 286 -22.33 -10.03 -14.74
C GLN A 286 -22.17 -11.56 -14.66
N ILE A 287 -20.93 -12.06 -14.67
CA ILE A 287 -20.66 -13.50 -14.71
C ILE A 287 -20.72 -14.06 -13.28
N PRO A 288 -21.38 -15.22 -13.06
CA PRO A 288 -21.42 -15.85 -11.74
C PRO A 288 -20.02 -16.16 -11.21
N GLY A 289 -19.77 -15.81 -9.97
CA GLY A 289 -18.46 -15.91 -9.33
C GLY A 289 -17.48 -14.80 -9.71
N TRP A 290 -17.87 -13.83 -10.54
CA TRP A 290 -17.13 -12.56 -10.74
C TRP A 290 -17.84 -11.37 -10.13
N HIS A 291 -19.17 -11.34 -10.20
CA HIS A 291 -19.98 -10.20 -9.75
C HIS A 291 -20.03 -10.11 -8.22
N SER A 292 -18.96 -9.59 -7.61
CA SER A 292 -18.90 -9.42 -6.15
C SER A 292 -18.28 -8.09 -5.73
N THR A 293 -18.90 -7.48 -4.71
CA THR A 293 -18.43 -6.22 -4.13
C THR A 293 -17.17 -6.39 -3.26
N ILE A 294 -16.82 -7.63 -2.90
CA ILE A 294 -15.61 -7.91 -2.12
C ILE A 294 -14.35 -7.98 -2.99
N PHE A 295 -14.49 -8.06 -4.31
CA PHE A 295 -13.34 -8.25 -5.22
C PHE A 295 -12.30 -7.15 -5.13
N PRO A 296 -12.66 -5.84 -5.11
CA PRO A 296 -11.69 -4.79 -4.83
C PRO A 296 -10.98 -5.01 -3.49
N PRO A 297 -11.64 -5.08 -2.31
CA PRO A 297 -11.02 -5.41 -1.00
C PRO A 297 -10.41 -6.82 -0.87
N TYR A 298 -10.53 -7.69 -1.87
CA TYR A 298 -9.85 -8.98 -1.94
C TYR A 298 -8.59 -8.98 -2.84
N PHE A 299 -8.66 -8.48 -4.07
CA PHE A 299 -7.57 -8.54 -5.06
C PHE A 299 -6.30 -7.83 -4.64
N VAL A 300 -6.41 -6.62 -4.11
CA VAL A 300 -5.27 -5.85 -3.61
C VAL A 300 -4.63 -6.54 -2.35
N LEU A 301 -5.36 -7.37 -1.57
CA LEU A 301 -4.82 -8.20 -0.46
C LEU A 301 -4.11 -9.42 -1.05
N GLY A 302 -4.68 -10.05 -2.07
CA GLY A 302 -3.98 -11.08 -2.84
C GLY A 302 -2.69 -10.55 -3.48
N ALA A 303 -2.72 -9.32 -4.00
CA ALA A 303 -1.52 -8.62 -4.50
C ALA A 303 -0.52 -8.32 -3.38
N ALA A 304 -1.01 -8.13 -2.15
CA ALA A 304 -0.17 -8.12 -0.97
C ALA A 304 0.60 -9.37 -0.76
N PHE A 305 -0.17 -10.43 -0.68
CA PHE A 305 0.32 -11.69 -0.27
C PHE A 305 1.34 -12.23 -1.28
N SER A 306 1.01 -12.17 -2.57
CA SER A 306 1.95 -12.48 -3.66
C SER A 306 3.15 -11.52 -3.71
N GLY A 307 2.94 -10.21 -3.55
CA GLY A 307 4.02 -9.22 -3.57
C GLY A 307 5.07 -9.48 -2.50
N PHE A 308 4.66 -9.71 -1.24
CA PHE A 308 5.58 -10.04 -0.16
C PHE A 308 6.25 -11.39 -0.33
N ALA A 309 5.57 -12.36 -0.95
CA ALA A 309 6.17 -13.63 -1.28
C ALA A 309 7.33 -13.43 -2.27
N ILE A 310 7.13 -12.68 -3.37
CA ILE A 310 8.20 -12.40 -4.32
C ILE A 310 9.33 -11.57 -3.69
N VAL A 311 9.01 -10.55 -2.89
CA VAL A 311 10.02 -9.77 -2.14
C VAL A 311 10.83 -10.68 -1.23
N SER A 312 10.20 -11.63 -0.55
CA SER A 312 10.90 -12.58 0.33
C SER A 312 11.80 -13.54 -0.46
N ILE A 313 11.35 -14.03 -1.62
CA ILE A 313 12.17 -14.84 -2.54
C ILE A 313 13.43 -14.08 -2.95
N ILE A 314 13.26 -12.83 -3.40
CA ILE A 314 14.37 -11.98 -3.86
C ILE A 314 15.30 -11.63 -2.69
N ALA A 315 14.74 -11.25 -1.53
CA ALA A 315 15.53 -10.88 -0.35
C ALA A 315 16.41 -12.06 0.11
N VAL A 316 15.85 -13.27 0.20
CA VAL A 316 16.60 -14.47 0.58
C VAL A 316 17.65 -14.83 -0.49
N ALA A 317 17.30 -14.76 -1.77
CA ALA A 317 18.24 -15.05 -2.86
C ALA A 317 19.42 -14.06 -2.87
N LEU A 318 19.15 -12.76 -2.80
CA LEU A 318 20.19 -11.72 -2.75
C LEU A 318 21.04 -11.84 -1.48
N ARG A 319 20.42 -12.10 -0.32
CA ARG A 319 21.13 -12.32 0.94
C ARG A 319 22.14 -13.45 0.81
N SER A 320 21.76 -14.59 0.24
CA SER A 320 22.63 -15.76 0.09
C SER A 320 23.70 -15.58 -1.00
N TRP A 321 23.33 -15.08 -2.18
CA TRP A 321 24.26 -14.98 -3.33
C TRP A 321 25.31 -13.89 -3.17
N PHE A 322 24.96 -12.77 -2.53
CA PHE A 322 25.85 -11.63 -2.36
C PHE A 322 26.42 -11.49 -0.93
N GLY A 323 26.10 -12.43 -0.03
CA GLY A 323 26.60 -12.42 1.35
C GLY A 323 26.13 -11.20 2.15
N LEU A 324 24.89 -10.76 1.95
CA LEU A 324 24.34 -9.52 2.54
C LEU A 324 23.72 -9.73 3.93
N GLU A 325 24.16 -10.74 4.68
CA GLU A 325 23.57 -11.14 5.96
C GLU A 325 23.62 -10.03 7.03
N ASN A 326 24.64 -9.16 6.95
CA ASN A 326 24.79 -8.01 7.84
C ASN A 326 23.85 -6.84 7.50
N LEU A 327 23.27 -6.82 6.30
CA LEU A 327 22.33 -5.77 5.86
C LEU A 327 20.88 -6.29 5.87
N VAL A 328 20.67 -7.54 5.43
CA VAL A 328 19.39 -8.24 5.50
C VAL A 328 19.47 -9.27 6.63
N THR A 329 19.28 -8.79 7.86
CA THR A 329 19.39 -9.60 9.07
C THR A 329 18.23 -10.60 9.24
N ASP A 330 18.35 -11.51 10.19
CA ASP A 330 17.26 -12.44 10.54
C ASP A 330 16.00 -11.73 11.04
N ASP A 331 16.13 -10.55 11.63
CA ASP A 331 14.99 -9.79 12.11
C ASP A 331 14.20 -9.21 10.92
N HIS A 332 14.88 -8.83 9.83
CA HIS A 332 14.20 -8.49 8.58
C HIS A 332 13.41 -9.68 8.02
N LEU A 333 13.97 -10.90 8.09
CA LEU A 333 13.24 -12.11 7.67
C LEU A 333 12.05 -12.42 8.59
N ASP A 334 12.18 -12.22 9.91
CA ASP A 334 11.06 -12.39 10.85
C ASP A 334 9.92 -11.42 10.58
N VAL A 335 10.23 -10.16 10.26
CA VAL A 335 9.23 -9.15 9.86
C VAL A 335 8.59 -9.51 8.53
N LEU A 336 9.36 -9.89 7.51
CA LEU A 336 8.81 -10.34 6.23
C LEU A 336 7.88 -11.54 6.41
N GLY A 337 8.25 -12.52 7.24
CA GLY A 337 7.42 -13.67 7.56
C GLY A 337 6.12 -13.29 8.29
N LYS A 338 6.15 -12.34 9.24
CA LYS A 338 4.95 -11.83 9.93
C LYS A 338 4.00 -11.13 8.97
N VAL A 339 4.54 -10.30 8.07
CA VAL A 339 3.72 -9.57 7.11
C VAL A 339 3.14 -10.50 6.05
N LEU A 340 3.92 -11.48 5.58
CA LEU A 340 3.44 -12.53 4.67
C LEU A 340 2.31 -13.34 5.31
N LEU A 341 2.46 -13.74 6.58
CA LEU A 341 1.41 -14.41 7.35
C LEU A 341 0.16 -13.54 7.49
N ALA A 342 0.31 -12.29 7.92
CA ALA A 342 -0.82 -11.38 8.11
C ALA A 342 -1.61 -11.16 6.82
N THR A 343 -0.91 -10.84 5.73
CA THR A 343 -1.53 -10.63 4.42
C THR A 343 -2.17 -11.89 3.85
N GLY A 344 -1.56 -13.06 4.08
CA GLY A 344 -2.15 -14.35 3.70
C GLY A 344 -3.42 -14.68 4.46
N LEU A 345 -3.48 -14.43 5.78
CA LEU A 345 -4.72 -14.61 6.56
C LEU A 345 -5.82 -13.65 6.12
N MET A 346 -5.47 -12.40 5.78
CA MET A 346 -6.43 -11.44 5.22
C MET A 346 -6.96 -11.90 3.85
N THR A 347 -6.12 -12.49 3.00
CA THR A 347 -6.59 -13.12 1.75
C THR A 347 -7.46 -14.34 2.02
N GLY A 348 -7.12 -15.15 3.04
CA GLY A 348 -7.92 -16.29 3.47
C GLY A 348 -9.32 -15.91 3.95
N TYR A 349 -9.48 -14.75 4.59
CA TYR A 349 -10.80 -14.19 4.89
C TYR A 349 -11.64 -14.00 3.62
N GLY A 350 -11.03 -13.53 2.52
CA GLY A 350 -11.70 -13.38 1.23
C GLY A 350 -12.23 -14.71 0.67
N TYR A 351 -11.44 -15.78 0.73
CA TYR A 351 -11.88 -17.12 0.32
C TYR A 351 -13.08 -17.62 1.14
N VAL A 352 -13.01 -17.48 2.46
CA VAL A 352 -14.10 -17.91 3.34
C VAL A 352 -15.35 -17.09 3.06
N PHE A 353 -15.20 -15.78 2.87
CA PHE A 353 -16.33 -14.89 2.60
C PHE A 353 -16.94 -15.13 1.22
N GLU A 354 -16.15 -15.46 0.19
CA GLU A 354 -16.66 -15.81 -1.13
C GLU A 354 -17.55 -17.06 -1.09
N VAL A 355 -17.12 -18.10 -0.36
CA VAL A 355 -17.95 -19.30 -0.13
C VAL A 355 -19.20 -18.95 0.67
N PHE A 356 -19.06 -18.14 1.72
CA PHE A 356 -20.19 -17.70 2.54
C PHE A 356 -21.22 -16.90 1.72
N ASP A 357 -20.77 -15.94 0.91
CA ASP A 357 -21.62 -15.06 0.11
C ASP A 357 -22.42 -15.86 -0.93
N ALA A 358 -21.78 -16.81 -1.62
CA ALA A 358 -22.45 -17.70 -2.56
C ALA A 358 -23.54 -18.57 -1.88
N VAL A 359 -23.22 -19.15 -0.71
CA VAL A 359 -24.19 -19.96 0.06
C VAL A 359 -25.31 -19.11 0.64
N TYR A 360 -25.00 -17.91 1.13
CA TYR A 360 -25.96 -17.00 1.73
C TYR A 360 -26.89 -16.35 0.70
N SER A 361 -26.36 -15.99 -0.48
CA SER A 361 -27.14 -15.49 -1.62
C SER A 361 -28.21 -16.51 -2.03
N GLY A 362 -27.85 -17.80 -2.07
CA GLY A 362 -28.77 -18.87 -2.46
C GLY A 362 -29.11 -18.86 -3.96
N GLU A 363 -28.45 -18.01 -4.76
CA GLU A 363 -28.64 -17.93 -6.19
C GLU A 363 -28.11 -19.20 -6.89
N ALA A 364 -28.94 -19.82 -7.72
CA ALA A 364 -28.65 -21.12 -8.32
C ALA A 364 -27.35 -21.12 -9.15
N HIS A 365 -27.07 -20.04 -9.89
CA HIS A 365 -25.87 -19.92 -10.70
C HIS A 365 -24.60 -19.70 -9.87
N GLU A 366 -24.66 -18.93 -8.77
CA GLU A 366 -23.54 -18.75 -7.85
C GLU A 366 -23.22 -20.06 -7.10
N LEU A 367 -24.25 -20.77 -6.64
CA LEU A 367 -24.10 -22.09 -6.03
C LEU A 367 -23.52 -23.12 -7.01
N GLN A 368 -23.90 -23.06 -8.29
CA GLN A 368 -23.34 -23.91 -9.32
C GLN A 368 -21.84 -23.63 -9.53
N THR A 369 -21.45 -22.36 -9.66
CA THR A 369 -20.03 -21.97 -9.78
C THR A 369 -19.23 -22.43 -8.56
N LEU A 370 -19.79 -22.31 -7.36
CA LEU A 370 -19.17 -22.83 -6.14
C LEU A 370 -19.01 -24.36 -6.17
N ALA A 371 -20.04 -25.09 -6.58
CA ALA A 371 -19.99 -26.55 -6.71
C ALA A 371 -18.96 -26.98 -7.76
N ASP A 372 -18.87 -26.26 -8.87
CA ASP A 372 -17.88 -26.49 -9.92
C ASP A 372 -16.45 -26.20 -9.45
N ARG A 373 -16.25 -25.22 -8.56
CA ARG A 373 -14.94 -24.98 -7.91
C ARG A 373 -14.55 -26.09 -6.94
N PHE A 374 -15.50 -26.69 -6.21
CA PHE A 374 -15.18 -27.74 -5.24
C PHE A 374 -15.04 -29.14 -5.85
N ALA A 375 -15.85 -29.45 -6.85
CA ALA A 375 -15.98 -30.81 -7.40
C ALA A 375 -16.08 -30.87 -8.94
N GLY A 376 -16.05 -29.75 -9.64
CA GLY A 376 -16.09 -29.70 -11.10
C GLY A 376 -14.78 -30.10 -11.77
N ALA A 377 -14.73 -29.94 -13.10
CA ALA A 377 -13.59 -30.36 -13.93
C ALA A 377 -12.27 -29.66 -13.54
N TYR A 378 -12.37 -28.45 -12.99
CA TYR A 378 -11.24 -27.63 -12.57
C TYR A 378 -11.08 -27.56 -11.04
N ALA A 379 -11.70 -28.48 -10.27
CA ALA A 379 -11.62 -28.48 -8.81
C ALA A 379 -10.17 -28.56 -8.27
N TRP A 380 -9.27 -29.17 -9.04
CA TRP A 380 -7.85 -29.20 -8.73
C TRP A 380 -7.23 -27.80 -8.58
N THR A 381 -7.74 -26.79 -9.30
CA THR A 381 -7.26 -25.41 -9.22
C THR A 381 -7.60 -24.79 -7.87
N TYR A 382 -8.83 -24.97 -7.40
CA TYR A 382 -9.31 -24.48 -6.11
C TYR A 382 -8.53 -25.11 -4.95
N TRP A 383 -8.49 -26.44 -4.88
CA TRP A 383 -7.84 -27.14 -3.78
C TRP A 383 -6.33 -26.92 -3.78
N SER A 384 -5.69 -26.88 -4.95
CA SER A 384 -4.27 -26.56 -5.03
C SER A 384 -4.01 -25.13 -4.58
N ALA A 385 -4.81 -24.14 -5.01
CA ALA A 385 -4.67 -22.76 -4.55
C ALA A 385 -4.78 -22.67 -3.02
N VAL A 386 -5.79 -23.31 -2.41
CA VAL A 386 -5.96 -23.36 -0.95
C VAL A 386 -4.77 -24.00 -0.25
N VAL A 387 -4.29 -25.14 -0.75
CA VAL A 387 -3.14 -25.86 -0.18
C VAL A 387 -1.87 -25.00 -0.25
N PHE A 388 -1.53 -24.51 -1.44
CA PHE A 388 -0.30 -23.75 -1.66
C PHE A 388 -0.30 -22.38 -0.97
N ASN A 389 -1.47 -21.72 -0.86
CA ASN A 389 -1.58 -20.43 -0.19
C ASN A 389 -1.63 -20.54 1.32
N PHE A 390 -2.34 -21.50 1.90
CA PHE A 390 -2.68 -21.46 3.33
C PHE A 390 -1.99 -22.52 4.18
N ILE A 391 -1.65 -23.70 3.64
CA ILE A 391 -1.09 -24.78 4.46
C ILE A 391 0.36 -24.46 4.86
N PRO A 392 1.33 -24.24 3.93
CA PRO A 392 2.69 -23.86 4.30
C PRO A 392 2.76 -22.54 5.05
N LEU A 393 1.80 -21.64 4.79
CA LEU A 393 1.70 -20.34 5.46
C LEU A 393 1.57 -20.47 6.98
N GLN A 394 0.83 -21.48 7.49
CA GLN A 394 0.68 -21.67 8.93
C GLN A 394 2.00 -21.98 9.65
N ALA A 395 3.01 -22.50 8.95
CA ALA A 395 4.32 -22.71 9.54
C ALA A 395 4.98 -21.38 10.00
N LEU A 396 4.60 -20.25 9.39
CA LEU A 396 5.09 -18.92 9.77
C LEU A 396 4.60 -18.45 11.15
N TRP A 397 3.71 -19.15 11.86
CA TRP A 397 3.45 -18.86 13.28
C TRP A 397 4.67 -19.09 14.15
N LEU A 398 5.51 -20.07 13.76
CA LEU A 398 6.72 -20.43 14.49
C LEU A 398 7.86 -19.46 14.15
N ARG A 399 8.44 -18.83 15.18
CA ARG A 399 9.57 -17.90 15.02
C ARG A 399 10.78 -18.55 14.36
N THR A 400 11.03 -19.82 14.64
CA THR A 400 12.14 -20.60 14.04
C THR A 400 12.00 -20.72 12.53
N VAL A 401 10.77 -20.88 12.04
CA VAL A 401 10.48 -20.98 10.60
C VAL A 401 10.69 -19.62 9.92
N ARG A 402 10.19 -18.53 10.52
CA ARG A 402 10.33 -17.18 9.95
C ARG A 402 11.78 -16.70 9.87
N ARG A 403 12.62 -17.07 10.84
CA ARG A 403 14.05 -16.71 10.84
C ARG A 403 14.89 -17.60 9.91
N SER A 404 14.36 -18.73 9.45
CA SER A 404 15.04 -19.62 8.51
C SER A 404 14.81 -19.16 7.07
N GLY A 405 15.84 -18.57 6.45
CA GLY A 405 15.76 -18.08 5.07
C GLY A 405 15.29 -19.15 4.07
N TRP A 406 15.76 -20.39 4.21
CA TRP A 406 15.34 -21.50 3.34
C TRP A 406 13.86 -21.85 3.50
N MET A 407 13.34 -21.88 4.74
CA MET A 407 11.92 -22.18 4.96
C MET A 407 11.04 -21.03 4.47
N LEU A 408 11.44 -19.79 4.71
CA LEU A 408 10.74 -18.61 4.20
C LEU A 408 10.72 -18.59 2.66
N LEU A 409 11.80 -19.01 2.00
CA LEU A 409 11.86 -19.14 0.54
C LEU A 409 10.85 -20.18 0.04
N LEU A 410 10.84 -21.39 0.61
CA LEU A 410 9.91 -22.45 0.20
C LEU A 410 8.45 -22.05 0.38
N ILE A 411 8.12 -21.43 1.53
CA ILE A 411 6.77 -20.94 1.79
C ILE A 411 6.41 -19.83 0.79
N SER A 412 7.33 -18.92 0.50
CA SER A 412 7.09 -17.83 -0.45
C SER A 412 6.90 -18.33 -1.90
N VAL A 413 7.67 -19.33 -2.34
CA VAL A 413 7.47 -19.99 -3.64
C VAL A 413 6.11 -20.69 -3.70
N SER A 414 5.72 -21.38 -2.62
CA SER A 414 4.40 -21.98 -2.48
C SER A 414 3.30 -20.94 -2.67
N VAL A 415 3.40 -19.80 -1.99
CA VAL A 415 2.44 -18.69 -2.12
C VAL A 415 2.39 -18.13 -3.55
N ALA A 416 3.54 -17.96 -4.21
CA ALA A 416 3.57 -17.47 -5.59
C ALA A 416 2.82 -18.41 -6.55
N ILE A 417 2.98 -19.73 -6.39
CA ILE A 417 2.26 -20.75 -7.16
C ILE A 417 0.76 -20.73 -6.80
N GLY A 418 0.42 -20.69 -5.51
CA GLY A 418 -0.97 -20.65 -5.05
C GLY A 418 -1.74 -19.43 -5.54
N MET A 419 -1.12 -18.25 -5.54
CA MET A 419 -1.71 -17.02 -6.05
C MET A 419 -1.89 -17.03 -7.57
N TRP A 420 -1.00 -17.69 -8.32
CA TRP A 420 -1.19 -17.92 -9.75
C TRP A 420 -2.39 -18.85 -10.01
N LEU A 421 -2.48 -19.95 -9.26
CA LEU A 421 -3.60 -20.90 -9.32
C LEU A 421 -4.93 -20.24 -8.95
N GLU A 422 -4.93 -19.34 -7.97
CA GLU A 422 -6.11 -18.54 -7.61
C GLU A 422 -6.62 -17.70 -8.77
N ARG A 423 -5.73 -16.97 -9.44
CA ARG A 423 -6.13 -16.12 -10.59
C ARG A 423 -6.59 -16.97 -11.77
N TYR A 424 -5.93 -18.11 -12.01
CA TYR A 424 -6.38 -19.09 -12.99
C TYR A 424 -7.77 -19.63 -12.65
N MET A 425 -8.01 -19.97 -11.38
CA MET A 425 -9.29 -20.46 -10.90
C MET A 425 -10.40 -19.43 -11.11
N ILE A 426 -10.22 -18.19 -10.63
CA ILE A 426 -11.23 -17.12 -10.77
C ILE A 426 -11.62 -16.93 -12.24
N LEU A 427 -10.64 -16.97 -13.15
CA LEU A 427 -10.89 -16.76 -14.58
C LEU A 427 -11.53 -17.99 -15.24
N VAL A 428 -10.93 -19.17 -15.13
CA VAL A 428 -11.34 -20.36 -15.89
C VAL A 428 -12.59 -21.01 -15.31
N THR A 429 -12.70 -21.12 -13.98
CA THR A 429 -13.85 -21.80 -13.35
C THR A 429 -15.16 -21.05 -13.53
N SER A 430 -15.11 -19.72 -13.64
CA SER A 430 -16.31 -18.90 -13.87
C SER A 430 -16.68 -18.76 -15.36
N LEU A 431 -15.76 -19.04 -16.29
CA LEU A 431 -16.01 -18.90 -17.74
C LEU A 431 -16.30 -20.22 -18.46
N TYR A 432 -15.78 -21.35 -17.98
CA TYR A 432 -15.97 -22.64 -18.66
C TYR A 432 -17.43 -23.14 -18.58
N ARG A 433 -18.17 -22.66 -17.57
CA ARG A 433 -19.61 -22.85 -17.40
C ARG A 433 -20.24 -21.54 -16.94
N ASP A 434 -20.94 -20.88 -17.86
CA ASP A 434 -21.71 -19.67 -17.58
C ASP A 434 -23.21 -19.98 -17.50
N PHE A 435 -24.06 -18.96 -17.65
CA PHE A 435 -25.51 -19.07 -17.65
C PHE A 435 -26.08 -20.06 -18.67
N LEU A 436 -25.44 -20.21 -19.84
CA LEU A 436 -25.99 -20.96 -20.97
C LEU A 436 -25.26 -22.29 -21.13
N VAL A 437 -25.98 -23.39 -20.90
CA VAL A 437 -25.44 -24.75 -21.05
C VAL A 437 -24.85 -25.01 -22.44
N SER A 438 -25.40 -24.39 -23.48
CA SER A 438 -24.89 -24.49 -24.86
C SER A 438 -23.51 -23.84 -25.08
N SER A 439 -23.11 -22.92 -24.20
CA SER A 439 -21.84 -22.19 -24.27
C SER A 439 -20.72 -22.86 -23.47
N TRP A 440 -21.03 -23.93 -22.74
CA TRP A 440 -20.06 -24.60 -21.87
C TRP A 440 -18.93 -25.23 -22.69
N SER A 441 -17.69 -24.91 -22.32
CA SER A 441 -16.50 -25.38 -23.03
C SER A 441 -15.30 -25.41 -22.10
N HIS A 442 -14.38 -26.35 -22.35
CA HIS A 442 -13.15 -26.46 -21.58
C HIS A 442 -12.05 -25.55 -22.15
N PHE A 443 -11.26 -24.95 -21.26
CA PHE A 443 -10.03 -24.26 -21.61
C PHE A 443 -8.82 -25.15 -21.38
N THR A 444 -8.04 -25.36 -22.43
CA THR A 444 -6.73 -26.02 -22.36
C THR A 444 -5.66 -25.05 -22.87
N PRO A 445 -4.69 -24.66 -22.04
CA PRO A 445 -3.63 -23.74 -22.47
C PRO A 445 -2.78 -24.38 -23.57
N THR A 446 -2.47 -23.58 -24.57
CA THR A 446 -1.62 -23.97 -25.69
C THR A 446 -0.15 -23.77 -25.37
N PHE A 447 0.72 -24.23 -26.27
CA PHE A 447 2.15 -23.95 -26.20
C PHE A 447 2.46 -22.44 -26.13
N TRP A 448 1.71 -21.60 -26.85
CA TRP A 448 1.95 -20.16 -26.91
C TRP A 448 1.58 -19.45 -25.60
N ASP A 449 0.54 -19.92 -24.91
CA ASP A 449 0.13 -19.39 -23.60
C ASP A 449 1.25 -19.60 -22.56
N TRP A 450 1.77 -20.83 -22.49
CA TRP A 450 2.89 -21.16 -21.60
C TRP A 450 4.19 -20.45 -22.00
N SER A 451 4.50 -20.40 -23.29
CA SER A 451 5.72 -19.76 -23.77
C SER A 451 5.72 -18.25 -23.50
N THR A 452 4.56 -17.60 -23.64
CA THR A 452 4.41 -16.18 -23.30
C THR A 452 4.59 -15.99 -21.79
N TYR A 453 3.94 -16.81 -20.97
CA TYR A 453 4.07 -16.75 -19.50
C TYR A 453 5.53 -16.93 -19.04
N PHE A 454 6.21 -18.01 -19.43
CA PHE A 454 7.62 -18.23 -19.08
C PHE A 454 8.55 -17.18 -19.70
N GLY A 455 8.22 -16.70 -20.90
CA GLY A 455 8.92 -15.59 -21.54
C GLY A 455 8.90 -14.32 -20.70
N THR A 456 7.78 -14.01 -20.06
CA THR A 456 7.69 -12.84 -19.16
C THR A 456 8.54 -12.97 -17.89
N ILE A 457 8.79 -14.18 -17.39
CA ILE A 457 9.75 -14.40 -16.29
C ILE A 457 11.17 -14.04 -16.75
N GLY A 458 11.55 -14.44 -17.98
CA GLY A 458 12.83 -14.02 -18.57
C GLY A 458 12.91 -12.50 -18.77
N LEU A 459 11.83 -11.89 -19.27
CA LEU A 459 11.72 -10.45 -19.43
C LEU A 459 11.80 -9.68 -18.10
N PHE A 460 11.38 -10.29 -17.00
CA PHE A 460 11.58 -9.74 -15.66
C PHE A 460 13.03 -9.92 -15.18
N LEU A 461 13.55 -11.15 -15.23
CA LEU A 461 14.84 -11.50 -14.65
C LEU A 461 16.01 -10.83 -15.35
N VAL A 462 16.01 -10.72 -16.69
CA VAL A 462 17.14 -10.11 -17.44
C VAL A 462 17.38 -8.65 -17.04
N PRO A 463 16.40 -7.72 -17.16
CA PRO A 463 16.60 -6.34 -16.75
C PRO A 463 16.76 -6.19 -15.24
N PHE A 464 16.13 -7.05 -14.43
CA PHE A 464 16.33 -7.05 -12.98
C PHE A 464 17.78 -7.41 -12.59
N LEU A 465 18.37 -8.44 -13.20
CA LEU A 465 19.78 -8.81 -13.00
C LEU A 465 20.74 -7.75 -13.53
N ILE A 466 20.41 -7.11 -14.65
CA ILE A 466 21.16 -5.95 -15.15
C ILE A 466 21.09 -4.81 -14.13
N ALA A 467 19.91 -4.50 -13.57
CA ALA A 467 19.76 -3.47 -12.55
C ALA A 467 20.59 -3.81 -11.29
N ILE A 468 20.58 -5.06 -10.83
CA ILE A 468 21.45 -5.52 -9.72
C ILE A 468 22.92 -5.26 -9.99
N ARG A 469 23.36 -5.42 -11.24
CA ARG A 469 24.77 -5.23 -11.60
C ARG A 469 25.16 -3.76 -11.74
N LEU A 470 24.23 -2.91 -12.15
CA LEU A 470 24.47 -1.51 -12.54
C LEU A 470 24.13 -0.49 -11.47
N ILE A 471 23.17 -0.81 -10.59
CA ILE A 471 22.56 0.11 -9.64
C ILE A 471 22.79 -0.42 -8.22
N PRO A 472 23.07 0.44 -7.22
CA PRO A 472 23.12 0.02 -5.82
C PRO A 472 21.77 -0.58 -5.39
N MET A 473 21.75 -1.85 -4.99
CA MET A 473 20.50 -2.56 -4.62
C MET A 473 20.04 -2.33 -3.18
N ILE A 474 20.86 -1.65 -2.39
CA ILE A 474 20.55 -1.20 -1.04
C ILE A 474 20.81 0.30 -1.03
N SER A 475 19.92 1.06 -0.38
CA SER A 475 20.08 2.50 -0.26
C SER A 475 21.30 2.82 0.59
N ILE A 476 22.33 3.42 -0.02
CA ILE A 476 23.63 3.65 0.64
C ILE A 476 23.48 4.79 1.64
N PHE A 477 22.74 5.83 1.27
CA PHE A 477 22.56 7.00 2.14
C PHE A 477 21.65 6.67 3.34
N GLU A 478 20.51 5.97 3.12
CA GLU A 478 19.61 5.60 4.23
C GLU A 478 20.31 4.64 5.21
N SER A 479 21.13 3.70 4.70
CA SER A 479 21.91 2.81 5.57
C SER A 479 22.97 3.57 6.39
N LYS A 480 23.55 4.64 5.84
CA LYS A 480 24.52 5.47 6.56
C LYS A 480 23.88 6.38 7.60
N GLU A 481 22.66 6.86 7.31
CA GLU A 481 21.85 7.66 8.23
C GLU A 481 21.50 6.82 9.46
N LEU A 482 20.99 5.60 9.28
CA LEU A 482 20.74 4.66 10.38
C LEU A 482 22.00 4.37 11.22
N LEU A 483 23.13 4.10 10.57
CA LEU A 483 24.39 3.85 11.27
C LEU A 483 24.90 5.09 12.04
N TYR A 484 24.48 6.29 11.65
CA TYR A 484 24.82 7.52 12.36
C TYR A 484 23.90 7.70 13.57
N GLU A 485 22.60 7.48 13.41
CA GLU A 485 21.60 7.50 14.49
C GLU A 485 21.94 6.47 15.58
N GLU A 486 22.24 5.21 15.21
CA GLU A 486 22.66 4.16 16.16
C GLU A 486 23.91 4.56 16.96
N LYS A 487 24.84 5.31 16.36
CA LYS A 487 26.06 5.77 17.03
C LYS A 487 25.80 6.92 17.97
N GLU A 488 24.92 7.84 17.62
CA GLU A 488 24.50 8.93 18.52
C GLU A 488 23.74 8.38 19.72
N GLU A 489 22.84 7.41 19.52
CA GLU A 489 22.13 6.74 20.62
C GLU A 489 23.09 6.03 21.57
N GLN A 490 24.11 5.34 21.04
CA GLN A 490 25.14 4.69 21.86
C GLN A 490 26.07 5.65 22.60
N GLN A 491 26.18 6.90 22.16
CA GLN A 491 26.99 7.94 22.82
C GLN A 491 26.19 8.72 23.87
N HIS A 492 24.87 8.76 23.75
CA HIS A 492 23.96 9.52 24.61
C HIS A 492 23.10 8.68 25.56
N GLY A 493 23.05 7.36 25.40
CA GLY A 493 22.47 6.40 26.34
C GLY A 493 23.53 5.71 27.20
#